data_AF-A0A9W8XXS0-F1
#
_entry.id   AF-A0A9W8XXS0-F1
#
_cell.length_a   1.000
_cell.length_b   1.000
_cell.length_c   1.000
_cell.angle_alpha   90.00
_cell.angle_beta   90.00
_cell.angle_gamma   90.00
#
_symmetry.space_group_name_H-M   'P 1'
#
loop_
_entity.id
_entity.type
_entity.pdbx_description
1 polymer ?
#
loop_
_entity_poly.entity_id
_entity_poly.type
_entity_poly.pdbx_seq_one_letter_code
_entity_poly.pdbx_strand_id
1 'polypeptide(L)'
;MAIPNLSSRDPEAIPPYRPEETAQSARLARLRRRLPTFLSSPNKPTSPSKCDRFRERLPKFRAPNPPDRPTFKEWLRRCWLDVLTQLLCVLVAFIIYLTASPLMPRYFPLYPGIHTTDWGLKYGQPYVNEYINTTWSAAVSFVFPFLIMSAISGWYFNSFWDGNAACIGLGYALATATLFQSFIKWIIGGLRPHFLSLCNPAIPPAFGGIGQGPNAM
;
A
#
# COMPACT_ATOMS: atom_id res chain seq x y z
N MET A 1 30.61 35.36 -44.29
CA MET A 1 29.66 36.06 -45.16
C MET A 1 28.26 35.86 -44.59
N ALA A 2 27.59 36.96 -44.25
CA ALA A 2 26.15 37.14 -44.04
C ALA A 2 25.38 36.30 -42.98
N ILE A 3 24.93 37.02 -41.94
CA ILE A 3 23.66 36.83 -41.23
C ILE A 3 22.49 37.02 -42.24
N PRO A 4 21.37 36.31 -42.07
CA PRO A 4 20.11 37.05 -41.94
C PRO A 4 19.24 36.63 -40.76
N ASN A 5 18.50 37.63 -40.32
CA ASN A 5 17.63 37.76 -39.17
C ASN A 5 16.17 37.71 -39.66
N LEU A 6 15.28 36.98 -38.95
CA LEU A 6 13.81 37.04 -39.02
C LEU A 6 13.30 36.25 -37.80
N SER A 7 12.86 36.85 -36.69
CA SER A 7 11.74 37.79 -36.48
C SER A 7 10.39 37.21 -36.89
N SER A 8 9.66 36.64 -35.93
CA SER A 8 8.23 36.92 -35.63
C SER A 8 7.46 35.69 -35.09
N ARG A 9 7.03 35.79 -33.81
CA ARG A 9 5.72 35.45 -33.18
C ARG A 9 5.10 34.07 -33.50
N ASP A 10 4.74 33.23 -32.52
CA ASP A 10 3.63 33.45 -31.57
C ASP A 10 3.83 32.75 -30.20
N PRO A 11 3.56 33.39 -29.05
CA PRO A 11 3.34 32.72 -27.78
C PRO A 11 1.86 32.35 -27.60
N GLU A 12 1.63 31.07 -27.29
CA GLU A 12 0.34 30.47 -26.96
C GLU A 12 -0.37 31.26 -25.85
N ALA A 13 -1.65 31.56 -26.09
CA ALA A 13 -2.46 32.51 -25.34
C ALA A 13 -2.70 32.08 -23.89
N ILE A 14 -2.32 32.96 -22.96
CA ILE A 14 -2.70 32.91 -21.54
C ILE A 14 -4.20 33.26 -21.44
N PRO A 15 -5.04 32.49 -20.71
CA PRO A 15 -6.44 32.84 -20.54
C PRO A 15 -6.60 34.19 -19.81
N PRO A 16 -7.64 34.99 -20.13
CA PRO A 16 -7.81 36.33 -19.60
C PRO A 16 -8.00 36.32 -18.08
N TYR A 17 -7.12 37.08 -17.40
CA TYR A 17 -7.18 37.42 -15.99
C TYR A 17 -8.53 38.08 -15.65
N ARG A 18 -9.25 37.49 -14.70
CA ARG A 18 -10.59 37.88 -14.25
C ARG A 18 -10.49 39.17 -13.40
N PRO A 19 -11.13 40.29 -13.78
CA PRO A 19 -10.97 41.59 -13.10
C PRO A 19 -11.58 41.68 -11.67
N GLU A 20 -12.38 40.69 -11.25
CA GLU A 20 -13.12 40.66 -9.97
C GLU A 20 -12.21 40.67 -8.71
N GLU A 21 -10.98 40.15 -8.78
CA GLU A 21 -10.08 40.08 -7.62
C GLU A 21 -9.53 41.46 -7.18
N THR A 22 -9.45 42.41 -8.10
CA THR A 22 -8.92 43.76 -7.79
C THR A 22 -9.91 44.60 -6.98
N ALA A 23 -11.22 44.38 -7.16
CA ALA A 23 -12.26 45.11 -6.43
C ALA A 23 -12.38 44.65 -4.97
N GLN A 24 -12.25 43.35 -4.72
CA GLN A 24 -12.31 42.78 -3.37
C GLN A 24 -11.07 43.12 -2.54
N SER A 25 -9.88 43.06 -3.15
CA SER A 25 -8.63 43.47 -2.51
C SER A 25 -8.60 44.97 -2.17
N ALA A 26 -9.15 45.83 -3.04
CA ALA A 26 -9.29 47.26 -2.76
C ALA A 26 -10.29 47.56 -1.62
N ARG A 27 -11.38 46.79 -1.50
CA ARG A 27 -12.33 46.90 -0.37
C ARG A 27 -11.72 46.49 0.96
N LEU A 28 -10.97 45.38 0.98
CA LEU A 28 -10.23 44.93 2.17
C LEU A 28 -9.16 45.93 2.60
N ALA A 29 -8.46 46.55 1.65
CA ALA A 29 -7.48 47.60 1.94
C ALA A 29 -8.13 48.86 2.56
N ARG A 30 -9.37 49.21 2.17
CA ARG A 30 -10.12 50.32 2.77
C ARG A 30 -10.65 49.99 4.17
N LEU A 31 -11.08 48.76 4.41
CA LEU A 31 -11.53 48.30 5.73
C LEU A 31 -10.39 48.29 6.75
N ARG A 32 -9.17 47.91 6.33
CA ARG A 32 -7.98 47.92 7.20
C ARG A 32 -7.59 49.32 7.70
N ARG A 33 -7.87 50.38 6.93
CA ARG A 33 -7.60 51.77 7.35
C ARG A 33 -8.59 52.33 8.36
N ARG A 34 -9.76 51.71 8.52
CA ARG A 34 -10.81 52.16 9.45
C ARG A 34 -10.78 51.46 10.81
N LEU A 35 -9.84 50.55 11.05
CA LEU A 35 -9.75 49.90 12.35
C LEU A 35 -9.07 50.84 13.36
N PRO A 36 -9.76 51.25 14.43
CA PRO A 36 -9.18 52.12 15.44
C PRO A 36 -7.98 51.46 16.12
N THR A 37 -6.92 52.24 16.28
CA THR A 37 -5.58 51.93 16.84
C THR A 37 -5.60 51.58 18.34
N PHE A 38 -6.66 50.93 18.84
CA PHE A 38 -6.96 50.76 20.26
C PHE A 38 -6.45 49.44 20.87
N LEU A 39 -5.59 48.69 20.17
CA LEU A 39 -4.95 47.47 20.71
C LEU A 39 -3.42 47.54 20.74
N SER A 40 -2.81 48.73 20.71
CA SER A 40 -1.39 48.88 21.03
C SER A 40 -1.21 49.20 22.53
N SER A 41 -1.42 48.21 23.39
CA SER A 41 -0.84 48.26 24.74
C SER A 41 0.59 47.70 24.63
N PRO A 42 1.65 48.50 24.87
CA PRO A 42 2.99 47.99 24.91
C PRO A 42 3.18 47.30 26.27
N ASN A 43 2.80 46.03 26.36
CA ASN A 43 3.27 45.21 27.47
C ASN A 43 4.80 45.13 27.35
N LYS A 44 5.49 45.69 28.34
CA LYS A 44 6.94 45.68 28.44
C LYS A 44 7.41 44.22 28.35
N PRO A 45 8.26 43.83 27.37
CA PRO A 45 8.70 42.44 27.29
C PRO A 45 9.63 42.16 28.46
N THR A 46 9.13 41.45 29.47
CA THR A 46 9.98 40.80 30.47
C THR A 46 10.90 39.86 29.71
N SER A 47 12.22 40.06 29.81
CA SER A 47 13.22 39.28 29.10
C SER A 47 12.95 37.78 29.29
N PRO A 48 12.74 37.00 28.21
CA PRO A 48 12.43 35.58 28.34
C PRO A 48 13.63 34.87 28.98
N SER A 49 13.35 34.16 30.07
CA SER A 49 14.35 33.39 30.80
C SER A 49 15.03 32.39 29.85
N LYS A 50 16.30 32.02 30.10
CA LYS A 50 17.00 31.03 29.27
C LYS A 50 16.21 29.71 29.16
N CYS A 51 15.42 29.37 30.18
CA CYS A 51 14.53 28.21 30.21
C CYS A 51 13.34 28.34 29.22
N ASP A 52 12.74 29.52 29.07
CA ASP A 52 11.65 29.73 28.11
C ASP A 52 12.12 29.61 26.66
N ARG A 53 13.34 30.11 26.40
CA ARG A 53 13.98 30.03 25.08
C ARG A 53 14.29 28.59 24.67
N PHE A 54 14.59 27.73 25.64
CA PHE A 54 14.81 26.31 25.41
C PHE A 54 13.49 25.57 25.17
N ARG A 55 12.42 25.96 25.88
CA ARG A 55 11.08 25.39 25.75
C ARG A 55 10.40 25.72 24.42
N GLU A 56 10.70 26.87 23.81
CA GLU A 56 10.25 27.19 22.44
C GLU A 56 10.98 26.41 21.34
N ARG A 57 12.22 25.98 21.59
CA ARG A 57 13.01 25.19 20.63
C ARG A 57 12.73 23.70 20.67
N LEU A 58 12.04 23.22 21.71
CA LEU A 58 11.55 21.85 21.71
C LEU A 58 10.39 21.75 20.72
N PRO A 59 10.43 20.83 19.74
CA PRO A 59 9.28 20.58 18.89
C PRO A 59 8.13 20.23 19.84
N LYS A 60 7.07 21.05 19.81
CA LYS A 60 5.86 20.73 20.57
C LYS A 60 5.39 19.40 20.00
N PHE A 61 5.62 18.30 20.73
CA PHE A 61 4.93 17.01 20.57
C PHE A 61 3.45 17.27 20.89
N ARG A 62 2.79 18.07 20.05
CA ARG A 62 1.37 18.39 20.15
C ARG A 62 0.68 17.13 19.67
N ALA A 63 -0.07 16.49 20.57
CA ALA A 63 -0.93 15.38 20.21
C ALA A 63 -1.72 15.75 18.94
N PRO A 64 -1.75 14.88 17.91
CA PRO A 64 -2.35 15.20 16.63
C PRO A 64 -3.86 15.27 16.83
N ASN A 65 -4.37 16.46 17.15
CA ASN A 65 -5.79 16.74 17.07
C ASN A 65 -6.00 17.66 15.87
N PRO A 66 -6.09 17.11 14.65
CA PRO A 66 -6.31 17.91 13.46
C PRO A 66 -7.68 18.60 13.58
N PRO A 67 -7.77 19.91 13.26
CA PRO A 67 -9.02 20.67 13.35
C PRO A 67 -10.11 20.12 12.42
N ASP A 68 -9.73 19.38 11.37
CA ASP A 68 -10.61 18.87 10.33
C ASP A 68 -11.13 17.44 10.58
N ARG A 69 -11.11 16.94 11.82
CA ARG A 69 -11.56 15.56 12.10
C ARG A 69 -13.09 15.45 11.89
N PRO A 70 -13.58 14.65 10.91
CA PRO A 70 -15.00 14.37 10.81
C PRO A 70 -15.44 13.41 11.92
N THR A 71 -16.72 13.40 12.23
CA THR A 71 -17.26 12.35 13.11
C THR A 71 -17.11 10.98 12.43
N PHE A 72 -16.85 9.91 13.18
CA PHE A 72 -16.68 8.56 12.61
C PHE A 72 -17.83 8.16 11.68
N LYS A 73 -19.07 8.54 12.01
CA LYS A 73 -20.26 8.30 11.17
C LYS A 73 -20.23 9.05 9.84
N GLU A 74 -19.70 10.27 9.81
CA GLU A 74 -19.55 11.08 8.59
C GLU A 74 -18.42 10.54 7.72
N TRP A 75 -17.31 10.15 8.35
CA TRP A 75 -16.21 9.44 7.68
C TRP A 75 -16.69 8.15 7.02
N LEU A 76 -17.38 7.28 7.78
CA LEU A 76 -17.85 6.00 7.26
C LEU A 76 -18.88 6.22 6.14
N ARG A 77 -19.79 7.19 6.27
CA ARG A 77 -20.74 7.53 5.20
C ARG A 77 -20.02 7.99 3.92
N ARG A 78 -18.90 8.69 4.04
CA ARG A 78 -18.13 9.21 2.90
C ARG A 78 -17.24 8.15 2.25
N CYS A 79 -16.65 7.26 3.03
CA CYS A 79 -15.69 6.25 2.56
C CYS A 79 -16.28 4.84 2.46
N TRP A 80 -17.58 4.64 2.72
CA TRP A 80 -18.21 3.31 2.69
C TRP A 80 -17.92 2.59 1.39
N LEU A 81 -18.16 3.23 0.24
CA LEU A 81 -18.08 2.58 -1.07
C LEU A 81 -16.68 2.00 -1.31
N ASP A 82 -15.62 2.72 -0.92
CA ASP A 82 -14.24 2.25 -0.99
C ASP A 82 -13.96 1.07 -0.04
N VAL A 83 -14.46 1.13 1.19
CA VAL A 83 -14.29 0.03 2.15
C VAL A 83 -15.03 -1.22 1.68
N LEU A 84 -16.21 -1.06 1.10
CA LEU A 84 -17.04 -2.16 0.61
C LEU A 84 -16.43 -2.82 -0.64
N THR A 85 -15.89 -2.05 -1.58
CA THR A 85 -15.21 -2.61 -2.75
C THR A 85 -13.96 -3.39 -2.35
N GLN A 86 -13.16 -2.86 -1.42
CA GLN A 86 -11.99 -3.56 -0.87
C GLN A 86 -12.38 -4.85 -0.17
N LEU A 87 -13.41 -4.82 0.69
CA LEU A 87 -13.92 -6.00 1.39
C LEU A 87 -14.42 -7.06 0.41
N LEU A 88 -15.17 -6.66 -0.61
CA LEU A 88 -15.69 -7.58 -1.63
C LEU A 88 -14.56 -8.23 -2.43
N CYS A 89 -13.54 -7.44 -2.80
CA CYS A 89 -12.35 -7.92 -3.51
C CYS A 89 -11.61 -9.00 -2.70
N VAL A 90 -11.37 -8.73 -1.40
CA VAL A 90 -10.73 -9.68 -0.48
C VAL A 90 -11.61 -10.91 -0.24
N LEU A 91 -12.93 -10.73 -0.12
CA LEU A 91 -13.88 -11.83 0.06
C LEU A 91 -13.91 -12.75 -1.17
N VAL A 92 -13.92 -12.19 -2.37
CA VAL A 92 -13.80 -12.97 -3.61
C VAL A 92 -12.47 -13.73 -3.66
N ALA A 93 -11.35 -13.07 -3.33
CA ALA A 93 -10.06 -13.74 -3.27
C ALA A 93 -10.03 -14.89 -2.24
N PHE A 94 -10.64 -14.68 -1.07
CA PHE A 94 -10.75 -15.69 -0.02
C PHE A 94 -11.64 -16.86 -0.43
N ILE A 95 -12.78 -16.59 -1.09
CA ILE A 95 -13.64 -17.64 -1.64
C ILE A 95 -12.84 -18.47 -2.64
N ILE A 96 -12.17 -17.83 -3.61
CA ILE A 96 -11.32 -18.54 -4.58
C ILE A 96 -10.28 -19.39 -3.86
N TYR A 97 -9.64 -18.88 -2.81
CA TYR A 97 -8.66 -19.64 -2.03
C TYR A 97 -9.26 -20.92 -1.40
N LEU A 98 -10.50 -20.86 -0.91
CA LEU A 98 -11.17 -22.00 -0.28
C LEU A 98 -11.75 -23.00 -1.29
N THR A 99 -12.32 -22.53 -2.40
CA THR A 99 -12.96 -23.41 -3.41
C THR A 99 -12.02 -23.84 -4.54
N ALA A 100 -10.80 -23.32 -4.61
CA ALA A 100 -9.89 -23.60 -5.73
C ALA A 100 -9.43 -25.07 -5.77
N SER A 101 -10.13 -25.85 -6.59
CA SER A 101 -9.49 -26.91 -7.38
C SER A 101 -8.71 -26.24 -8.53
N PRO A 102 -7.45 -26.62 -8.80
CA PRO A 102 -6.66 -25.99 -9.85
C PRO A 102 -7.32 -26.20 -11.22
N LEU A 103 -7.46 -25.12 -12.00
CA LEU A 103 -8.09 -25.20 -13.33
C LEU A 103 -7.29 -26.11 -14.28
N MET A 104 -5.96 -26.09 -14.14
CA MET A 104 -5.03 -26.95 -14.88
C MET A 104 -4.29 -27.88 -13.90
N PRO A 105 -4.76 -29.10 -13.67
CA PRO A 105 -4.08 -30.04 -12.80
C PRO A 105 -2.78 -30.53 -13.47
N ARG A 106 -1.65 -30.35 -12.78
CA ARG A 106 -0.37 -30.93 -13.20
C ARG A 106 -0.18 -32.27 -12.51
N TYR A 107 -0.23 -33.36 -13.29
CA TYR A 107 -0.05 -34.71 -12.77
C TYR A 107 1.41 -34.96 -12.38
N PHE A 108 1.60 -35.67 -11.27
CA PHE A 108 2.91 -36.05 -10.75
C PHE A 108 3.18 -37.53 -11.08
N PRO A 109 4.27 -37.86 -11.80
CA PRO A 109 4.62 -39.24 -12.10
C PRO A 109 5.17 -39.94 -10.86
N LEU A 110 4.54 -41.05 -10.46
CA LEU A 110 4.98 -41.90 -9.34
C LEU A 110 5.62 -43.18 -9.88
N TYR A 111 6.87 -43.41 -9.51
CA TYR A 111 7.63 -44.62 -9.88
C TYR A 111 8.60 -45.02 -8.76
N PRO A 112 8.98 -46.32 -8.68
CA PRO A 112 9.96 -46.80 -7.72
C PRO A 112 11.30 -46.08 -7.92
N GLY A 113 11.87 -45.54 -6.83
CA GLY A 113 13.11 -44.76 -6.88
C GLY A 113 12.93 -43.26 -7.18
N ILE A 114 11.71 -42.73 -7.20
CA ILE A 114 11.45 -41.28 -7.39
C ILE A 114 12.24 -40.40 -6.42
N HIS A 115 12.47 -40.83 -5.18
CA HIS A 115 13.18 -40.04 -4.16
C HIS A 115 14.64 -39.74 -4.51
N THR A 116 15.26 -40.52 -5.40
CA THR A 116 16.67 -40.34 -5.79
C THR A 116 16.84 -39.64 -7.13
N THR A 117 15.76 -39.36 -7.86
CA THR A 117 15.85 -38.64 -9.15
C THR A 117 15.75 -37.13 -8.96
N ASP A 118 16.31 -36.37 -9.91
CA ASP A 118 16.27 -34.90 -9.90
C ASP A 118 14.83 -34.35 -9.77
N TRP A 119 13.87 -35.05 -10.39
CA TRP A 119 12.46 -34.69 -10.33
C TRP A 119 11.85 -34.92 -8.95
N GLY A 120 12.17 -36.01 -8.26
CA GLY A 120 11.66 -36.24 -6.90
C GLY A 120 12.36 -35.38 -5.85
N LEU A 121 13.65 -35.09 -6.02
CA LEU A 121 14.39 -34.22 -5.08
C LEU A 121 13.87 -32.77 -5.12
N LYS A 122 13.42 -32.29 -6.28
CA LYS A 122 12.81 -30.96 -6.46
C LYS A 122 11.48 -30.80 -5.71
N TYR A 123 10.69 -31.87 -5.57
CA TYR A 123 9.36 -31.86 -4.94
C TYR A 123 9.29 -32.64 -3.62
N GLY A 124 10.43 -33.11 -3.12
CA GLY A 124 10.59 -33.86 -1.87
C GLY A 124 11.43 -33.14 -0.83
N GLN A 125 11.47 -31.81 -0.87
CA GLN A 125 12.12 -31.04 0.17
C GLN A 125 11.44 -31.33 1.52
N PRO A 126 12.22 -31.50 2.61
CA PRO A 126 11.66 -31.75 3.93
C PRO A 126 10.78 -30.57 4.35
N TYR A 127 9.62 -30.88 4.95
CA TYR A 127 8.77 -29.85 5.51
C TYR A 127 9.44 -29.25 6.74
N VAL A 128 9.93 -28.02 6.61
CA VAL A 128 10.48 -27.23 7.72
C VAL A 128 9.42 -26.28 8.23
N ASN A 129 9.21 -26.26 9.55
CA ASN A 129 8.29 -25.34 10.17
C ASN A 129 8.77 -23.89 9.97
N GLU A 130 7.85 -23.02 9.60
CA GLU A 130 8.13 -21.61 9.38
C GLU A 130 8.48 -20.92 10.70
N TYR A 131 9.67 -20.29 10.77
CA TYR A 131 10.14 -19.56 11.96
C TYR A 131 9.24 -18.37 12.30
N ILE A 132 8.68 -17.73 11.28
CA ILE A 132 7.69 -16.65 11.41
C ILE A 132 6.39 -17.15 10.81
N ASN A 133 5.35 -17.25 11.63
CA ASN A 133 4.03 -17.66 11.18
C ASN A 133 3.55 -16.72 10.07
N THR A 134 2.99 -17.28 9.00
CA THR A 134 2.49 -16.54 7.83
C THR A 134 1.53 -15.41 8.23
N THR A 135 0.68 -15.62 9.25
CA THR A 135 -0.23 -14.58 9.76
C THR A 135 0.52 -13.40 10.39
N TRP A 136 1.61 -13.65 11.12
CA TRP A 136 2.42 -12.60 11.72
C TRP A 136 3.17 -11.78 10.67
N SER A 137 3.75 -12.46 9.68
CA SER A 137 4.44 -11.77 8.58
C SER A 137 3.49 -10.85 7.80
N ALA A 138 2.28 -11.33 7.50
CA ALA A 138 1.24 -10.52 6.86
C ALA A 138 0.80 -9.34 7.72
N ALA A 139 0.57 -9.57 9.02
CA ALA A 139 0.17 -8.52 9.96
C ALA A 139 1.22 -7.41 10.04
N VAL A 140 2.50 -7.76 10.19
CA VAL A 140 3.59 -6.77 10.25
C VAL A 140 3.71 -6.01 8.95
N SER A 141 3.60 -6.69 7.81
CA SER A 141 3.70 -6.04 6.49
C SER A 141 2.55 -5.06 6.21
N PHE A 142 1.39 -5.22 6.84
CA PHE A 142 0.28 -4.27 6.74
C PHE A 142 0.36 -3.16 7.78
N VAL A 143 0.55 -3.54 9.05
CA VAL A 143 0.50 -2.62 10.19
C VAL A 143 1.65 -1.62 10.15
N PHE A 144 2.85 -2.05 9.74
CA PHE A 144 4.02 -1.17 9.69
C PHE A 144 3.86 0.01 8.72
N PRO A 145 3.57 -0.19 7.42
CA PRO A 145 3.36 0.93 6.51
C PRO A 145 2.12 1.75 6.88
N PHE A 146 1.05 1.12 7.38
CA PHE A 146 -0.14 1.83 7.85
C PHE A 146 0.19 2.80 9.00
N LEU A 147 0.96 2.33 10.00
CA LEU A 147 1.38 3.15 11.13
C LEU A 147 2.30 4.29 10.68
N ILE A 148 3.25 4.03 9.79
CA ILE A 148 4.18 5.07 9.30
C ILE A 148 3.43 6.15 8.54
N MET A 149 2.56 5.79 7.59
CA MET A 149 1.79 6.75 6.80
C MET A 149 0.85 7.58 7.70
N SER A 150 0.18 6.91 8.65
CA SER A 150 -0.69 7.59 9.61
C SER A 150 0.10 8.52 10.55
N ALA A 151 1.28 8.09 11.01
CA ALA A 151 2.14 8.88 11.89
C ALA A 151 2.71 10.10 11.16
N ILE A 152 3.17 9.96 9.92
CA ILE A 152 3.67 11.09 9.11
C ILE A 152 2.55 12.11 8.87
N SER A 153 1.36 11.65 8.48
CA SER A 153 0.26 12.58 8.21
C SER A 153 -0.23 13.30 9.48
N GLY A 154 -0.24 12.60 10.62
CA GLY A 154 -0.56 13.20 11.92
C GLY A 154 0.52 14.16 12.44
N TRP A 155 1.80 13.81 12.31
CA TRP A 155 2.93 14.56 12.86
C TRP A 155 3.35 15.75 11.99
N TYR A 156 3.38 15.54 10.68
CA TYR A 156 4.00 16.46 9.73
C TYR A 156 2.96 17.38 9.08
N PHE A 157 1.85 16.83 8.62
CA PHE A 157 0.83 17.58 7.88
C PHE A 157 -0.34 18.06 8.74
N ASN A 158 -0.55 17.48 9.94
CA ASN A 158 -1.68 17.78 10.83
C ASN A 158 -3.05 17.76 10.10
N SER A 159 -3.19 16.92 9.07
CA SER A 159 -4.40 16.81 8.25
C SER A 159 -4.91 15.38 8.24
N PHE A 160 -6.16 15.18 8.66
CA PHE A 160 -6.78 13.86 8.70
C PHE A 160 -7.03 13.28 7.30
N TRP A 161 -7.35 14.14 6.34
CA TRP A 161 -7.72 13.73 4.98
C TRP A 161 -6.56 13.14 4.19
N ASP A 162 -5.35 13.64 4.43
CA ASP A 162 -4.13 13.15 3.79
C ASP A 162 -3.79 11.72 4.26
N GLY A 163 -3.83 11.48 5.57
CA GLY A 163 -3.62 10.15 6.15
C GLY A 163 -4.70 9.15 5.73
N ASN A 164 -5.97 9.59 5.68
CA ASN A 164 -7.06 8.75 5.19
C ASN A 164 -6.86 8.37 3.70
N ALA A 165 -6.46 9.32 2.85
CA ALA A 165 -6.19 9.04 1.44
C ALA A 165 -5.03 8.02 1.27
N ALA A 166 -3.96 8.16 2.06
CA ALA A 166 -2.86 7.21 2.06
C ALA A 166 -3.29 5.80 2.52
N CYS A 167 -4.08 5.71 3.59
CA CYS A 167 -4.59 4.44 4.11
C CYS A 167 -5.55 3.73 3.13
N ILE A 168 -6.45 4.49 2.49
CA ILE A 168 -7.34 3.95 1.46
C ILE A 168 -6.55 3.47 0.24
N GLY A 169 -5.53 4.22 -0.19
CA GLY A 169 -4.64 3.79 -1.27
C GLY A 169 -3.88 2.50 -0.95
N LEU A 170 -3.38 2.36 0.28
CA LEU A 170 -2.73 1.13 0.75
C LEU A 170 -3.71 -0.05 0.78
N GLY A 171 -4.95 0.17 1.24
CA GLY A 171 -6.01 -0.84 1.20
C GLY A 171 -6.31 -1.32 -0.22
N TYR A 172 -6.41 -0.39 -1.19
CA TYR A 172 -6.61 -0.73 -2.59
C TYR A 172 -5.46 -1.55 -3.17
N ALA A 173 -4.22 -1.17 -2.88
CA ALA A 173 -3.05 -1.90 -3.36
C ALA A 173 -3.05 -3.35 -2.86
N LEU A 174 -3.36 -3.57 -1.59
CA LEU A 174 -3.37 -4.90 -0.97
C LEU A 174 -4.57 -5.75 -1.43
N ALA A 175 -5.76 -5.17 -1.51
CA ALA A 175 -6.93 -5.88 -2.02
C ALA A 175 -6.72 -6.36 -3.46
N THR A 176 -6.17 -5.48 -4.32
CA THR A 176 -5.92 -5.82 -5.73
C THR A 176 -4.79 -6.85 -5.86
N ALA A 177 -3.69 -6.69 -5.09
CA ALA A 177 -2.58 -7.65 -5.11
C ALA A 177 -3.01 -9.05 -4.66
N THR A 178 -3.80 -9.17 -3.58
CA THR A 178 -4.28 -10.46 -3.08
C THR A 178 -5.25 -11.15 -4.03
N LEU A 179 -6.10 -10.38 -4.73
CA LEU A 179 -6.96 -10.93 -5.79
C LEU A 179 -6.11 -11.48 -6.94
N PHE A 180 -5.14 -10.72 -7.45
CA PHE A 180 -4.27 -11.20 -8.53
C PHE A 180 -3.45 -12.42 -8.13
N GLN A 181 -2.90 -12.44 -6.92
CA GLN A 181 -2.18 -13.61 -6.39
C GLN A 181 -3.08 -14.86 -6.34
N SER A 182 -4.31 -14.70 -5.88
CA SER A 182 -5.28 -15.80 -5.81
C SER A 182 -5.70 -16.27 -7.21
N PHE A 183 -5.86 -15.34 -8.15
CA PHE A 183 -6.20 -15.64 -9.54
C PHE A 183 -5.08 -16.42 -10.26
N ILE A 184 -3.82 -15.98 -10.10
CA ILE A 184 -2.65 -16.69 -10.66
C ILE A 184 -2.54 -18.09 -10.06
N LYS A 185 -2.75 -18.22 -8.75
CA LYS A 185 -2.71 -19.50 -8.05
C LYS A 185 -3.79 -20.46 -8.55
N TRP A 186 -4.97 -19.94 -8.86
CA TRP A 186 -6.07 -20.72 -9.42
C TRP A 186 -5.79 -21.22 -10.85
N ILE A 187 -5.18 -20.38 -11.71
CA ILE A 187 -4.87 -20.73 -13.11
C ILE A 187 -3.73 -21.75 -13.20
N ILE A 188 -2.58 -21.45 -12.58
CA ILE A 188 -1.35 -22.21 -12.85
C ILE A 188 -1.32 -23.53 -12.10
N GLY A 189 -1.87 -23.59 -10.87
CA GLY A 189 -1.93 -24.82 -10.07
C GLY A 189 -0.58 -25.54 -9.92
N GLY A 190 0.23 -25.18 -8.92
CA GLY A 190 1.56 -25.78 -8.72
C GLY A 190 1.64 -26.74 -7.52
N LEU A 191 2.44 -27.81 -7.66
CA LEU A 191 2.87 -28.61 -6.51
C LEU A 191 3.86 -27.79 -5.66
N ARG A 192 3.59 -27.69 -4.36
CA ARG A 192 4.52 -27.11 -3.38
C ARG A 192 5.75 -28.04 -3.26
N PRO A 193 6.98 -27.52 -3.08
CA PRO A 193 8.21 -28.34 -3.01
C PRO A 193 8.27 -29.40 -1.90
N HIS A 194 7.36 -29.36 -0.92
CA HIS A 194 7.20 -30.34 0.16
C HIS A 194 6.03 -31.31 -0.06
N PHE A 195 5.49 -31.37 -1.28
CA PHE A 195 4.36 -32.23 -1.59
C PHE A 195 4.66 -33.70 -1.32
N LEU A 196 5.83 -34.20 -1.76
CA LEU A 196 6.19 -35.61 -1.61
C LEU A 196 6.42 -35.98 -0.13
N SER A 197 6.94 -35.05 0.68
CA SER A 197 7.19 -35.26 2.11
C SER A 197 5.92 -35.23 2.96
N LEU A 198 4.91 -34.42 2.60
CA LEU A 198 3.63 -34.38 3.31
C LEU A 198 2.65 -35.46 2.86
N CYS A 199 2.53 -35.70 1.55
CA CYS A 199 1.51 -36.60 1.01
C CYS A 199 1.91 -38.07 1.03
N ASN A 200 3.22 -38.37 1.12
CA ASN A 200 3.83 -39.71 1.13
C ASN A 200 2.98 -40.81 0.44
N PRO A 201 2.74 -40.72 -0.87
CA PRO A 201 1.87 -41.65 -1.58
C PRO A 201 2.49 -43.05 -1.60
N ALA A 202 1.66 -44.08 -1.46
CA ALA A 202 2.09 -45.46 -1.63
C ALA A 202 2.56 -45.67 -3.08
N ILE A 203 3.87 -45.82 -3.27
CA ILE A 203 4.45 -46.11 -4.58
C ILE A 203 4.05 -47.55 -4.91
N PRO A 204 3.28 -47.80 -5.99
CA PRO A 204 2.95 -49.16 -6.36
C PRO A 204 4.26 -49.92 -6.56
N PRO A 205 4.40 -51.13 -5.99
CA PRO A 205 5.55 -51.98 -6.31
C PRO A 205 5.61 -52.07 -7.83
N ALA A 206 6.82 -52.03 -8.39
CA ALA A 206 7.03 -52.19 -9.82
C ALA A 206 6.24 -53.43 -10.28
N PHE A 207 5.03 -53.23 -10.81
CA PHE A 207 4.39 -54.29 -11.56
C PHE A 207 5.35 -54.52 -12.69
N GLY A 208 5.97 -55.69 -12.71
CA GLY A 208 6.98 -56.10 -13.67
C GLY A 208 6.41 -56.08 -15.09
N GLY A 209 6.27 -54.88 -15.63
CA GLY A 209 6.21 -54.61 -17.05
C GLY A 209 7.65 -54.55 -17.51
N ILE A 210 8.14 -55.71 -17.92
CA ILE A 210 9.14 -55.90 -18.99
C ILE A 210 9.16 -54.69 -19.94
N GLY A 211 10.03 -53.75 -19.60
CA GLY A 211 10.44 -52.63 -20.43
C GLY A 211 11.95 -52.59 -20.33
N GLN A 212 12.61 -53.60 -20.92
CA GLN A 212 14.03 -53.53 -21.22
C GLN A 212 14.27 -52.27 -22.07
N GLY A 213 14.79 -51.22 -21.45
CA GLY A 213 15.52 -50.21 -22.21
C GLY A 213 16.80 -50.86 -22.71
N PRO A 214 17.11 -50.83 -24.02
CA PRO A 214 18.39 -51.33 -24.48
C PRO A 214 19.48 -50.40 -23.96
N ASN A 215 20.56 -51.02 -23.45
CA ASN A 215 21.87 -50.44 -23.15
C ASN A 215 22.12 -50.02 -21.69
N ALA A 216 22.48 -51.02 -20.87
CA ALA A 216 23.53 -50.88 -19.86
C ALA A 216 24.25 -52.24 -19.73
N MET A 217 25.24 -52.46 -20.61
CA MET A 217 26.39 -53.32 -20.34
C MET A 217 27.51 -52.44 -19.79
#